data_AF-A0A7C1Z1H9-F1
#
_entry.id   AF-A0A7C1Z1H9-F1
#
_cell.length_a   1.000
_cell.length_b   1.000
_cell.length_c   1.000
_cell.angle_alpha   90.00
_cell.angle_beta   90.00
_cell.angle_gamma   90.00
#
_symmetry.space_group_name_H-M   'P 1'
#
loop_
_entity.id
_entity.type
_entity.pdbx_description
1 polymer ?
#
loop_
_entity_poly.entity_id
_entity_poly.type
_entity_poly.pdbx_seq_one_letter_code
_entity_poly.pdbx_strand_id
1 'polypeptide(L)' 'MAECGDAENYFIPDELRAALVSFVHYYNNERYHESLENMTPADVYFGRAQQIKCKKYLVSLKVNLSRSI' A
#
# COMPACT_ATOMS: atom_id res chain seq x y z
N MET A 1 -19.70 13.88 -3.96
CA MET A 1 -19.73 13.69 -2.50
C MET A 1 -19.33 12.24 -2.26
N ALA A 2 -18.14 12.00 -1.71
CA ALA A 2 -17.65 10.65 -1.45
C ALA A 2 -18.37 10.12 -0.20
N GLU A 3 -18.99 8.94 -0.31
CA GLU A 3 -19.54 8.21 0.83
C GLU A 3 -18.38 7.88 1.79
N CYS A 4 -18.46 8.44 3.01
CA CYS A 4 -17.64 8.03 4.13
C CYS A 4 -18.04 6.59 4.45
N GLY A 5 -17.22 5.63 4.04
CA GLY A 5 -17.50 4.19 4.10
C GLY A 5 -18.16 3.80 5.42
N ASP A 6 -19.33 3.18 5.28
CA ASP A 6 -20.17 2.76 6.38
C ASP A 6 -19.35 1.90 7.34
N ALA A 7 -19.24 2.35 8.59
CA ALA A 7 -18.84 1.48 9.68
C ALA A 7 -19.97 0.45 9.85
N GLU A 8 -19.92 -0.63 9.08
CA GLU A 8 -20.83 -1.75 9.27
C GLU A 8 -20.66 -2.24 10.71
N ASN A 9 -21.73 -2.09 11.48
CA ASN A 9 -21.71 -2.45 12.88
C ASN A 9 -21.71 -3.98 12.94
N TYR A 10 -20.54 -4.59 13.17
CA TYR A 10 -20.42 -6.05 13.22
C TYR A 10 -21.18 -6.59 14.44
N PHE A 11 -22.37 -7.12 14.22
CA PHE A 11 -23.24 -7.64 15.28
C PHE A 11 -22.76 -8.98 15.84
N ILE A 12 -21.82 -9.66 15.15
CA ILE A 12 -21.27 -10.97 15.50
C ILE A 12 -19.74 -10.89 15.63
N PRO A 13 -19.12 -11.38 16.74
CA PRO A 13 -17.67 -11.30 16.95
C PRO A 13 -16.81 -11.93 15.86
N ASP A 14 -17.29 -12.98 15.19
CA ASP A 14 -16.56 -13.67 14.12
C ASP A 14 -16.49 -12.83 12.84
N GLU A 15 -17.56 -12.10 12.51
CA GLU A 15 -17.58 -11.17 11.38
C GLU A 15 -16.62 -10.01 11.63
N LEU A 16 -16.62 -9.44 12.85
CA LEU A 16 -15.66 -8.43 13.25
C LEU A 16 -14.22 -8.94 13.11
N ARG A 17 -13.96 -10.18 13.55
CA ARG A 17 -12.63 -10.79 13.43
C ARG A 17 -12.22 -10.95 11.97
N ALA A 18 -13.11 -11.45 11.11
CA ALA A 18 -12.86 -11.61 9.69
C ALA A 18 -12.58 -10.27 9.00
N ALA A 19 -13.35 -9.24 9.36
CA ALA A 19 -13.17 -7.88 8.87
C ALA A 19 -11.82 -7.29 9.31
N LEU A 20 -11.44 -7.46 10.59
CA LEU A 20 -10.16 -6.99 11.11
C LEU A 20 -8.97 -7.70 10.43
N VAL A 21 -9.06 -9.02 10.23
CA VAL A 21 -8.01 -9.77 9.50
C VAL A 21 -7.87 -9.22 8.08
N SER A 22 -8.98 -9.00 7.39
CA SER A 22 -9.00 -8.45 6.04
C SER A 22 -8.41 -7.03 6.01
N PHE A 23 -8.80 -6.18 6.96
CA PHE A 23 -8.29 -4.82 7.10
C PHE A 23 -6.78 -4.80 7.35
N VAL A 24 -6.28 -5.61 8.29
CA VAL A 24 -4.85 -5.69 8.62
C VAL A 24 -4.05 -6.20 7.43
N HIS A 25 -4.55 -7.20 6.70
CA HIS A 25 -3.90 -7.71 5.50
C HIS A 25 -3.76 -6.59 4.45
N TYR A 26 -4.87 -5.93 4.13
CA TYR A 26 -4.91 -4.85 3.15
C TYR A 26 -3.99 -3.69 3.54
N TYR A 27 -4.09 -3.19 4.78
CA TYR A 27 -3.31 -2.07 5.26
C TYR A 27 -1.81 -2.35 5.19
N ASN A 28 -1.38 -3.54 5.64
CA ASN A 28 0.05 -3.84 5.73
C ASN A 28 0.68 -4.22 4.39
N ASN A 29 -0.07 -4.85 3.48
CA ASN A 29 0.52 -5.46 2.28
C ASN A 29 0.10 -4.81 0.96
N GLU A 30 -1.00 -4.06 0.94
CA GLU A 30 -1.58 -3.55 -0.31
C GLU A 30 -1.71 -2.03 -0.32
N ARG A 31 -1.96 -1.41 0.83
CA ARG A 31 -2.11 0.03 0.95
C ARG A 31 -0.74 0.72 0.85
N TYR A 32 -0.56 1.53 -0.20
CA TYR A 32 0.58 2.44 -0.29
C TYR A 32 0.34 3.70 0.55
N HIS A 33 1.37 4.14 1.28
CA HIS A 33 1.31 5.34 2.12
C HIS A 33 2.27 6.42 1.62
N GLU A 34 1.76 7.65 1.47
CA GLU A 34 2.57 8.81 1.05
C GLU A 34 3.70 9.11 2.04
N SER A 35 3.42 9.00 3.35
CA SER A 35 4.42 9.15 4.41
C SER A 35 5.53 8.10 4.36
N LEU A 36 5.31 6.99 3.66
CA LEU A 36 6.29 5.92 3.42
C LEU A 36 6.84 5.97 1.98
N GLU A 37 6.82 7.15 1.34
CA GLU A 37 7.25 7.34 -0.05
C GLU A 37 6.51 6.43 -1.04
N ASN A 38 5.20 6.27 -0.83
CA ASN A 38 4.34 5.37 -1.58
C ASN A 38 4.89 3.93 -1.58
N MET A 39 5.14 3.42 -0.38
CA MET A 39 5.42 2.01 -0.08
C MET A 39 4.38 1.45 0.89
N THR A 40 4.30 0.13 0.95
CA THR A 40 3.46 -0.57 1.94
C THR A 40 4.17 -0.63 3.29
N PRO A 41 3.44 -0.73 4.41
CA PRO A 41 4.06 -0.94 5.72
C PRO A 41 4.94 -2.19 5.77
N ALA A 42 4.53 -3.28 5.11
CA ALA A 42 5.34 -4.51 5.01
C ALA A 42 6.67 -4.27 4.30
N ASP A 43 6.69 -3.51 3.20
CA ASP A 43 7.95 -3.20 2.49
C ASP A 43 8.95 -2.46 3.37
N VAL A 44 8.47 -1.54 4.21
CA VAL A 44 9.31 -0.81 5.16
C VAL A 44 9.76 -1.73 6.30
N TYR A 45 8.83 -2.46 6.92
CA TYR A 45 9.12 -3.36 8.04
C TYR A 45 10.17 -4.43 7.68
N PHE A 46 10.03 -5.05 6.50
CA PHE A 46 10.98 -6.06 6.02
C PHE A 46 12.24 -5.47 5.36
N GLY A 47 12.43 -4.14 5.41
CA GLY A 47 13.65 -3.49 4.92
C GLY A 47 13.81 -3.48 3.39
N ARG A 48 12.73 -3.72 2.63
CA ARG A 48 12.76 -3.74 1.14
C ARG A 48 12.76 -2.36 0.51
N ALA A 49 12.62 -1.30 1.31
CA ALA A 49 12.47 0.06 0.84
C ALA A 49 13.57 0.49 -0.16
N GLN A 50 14.84 0.23 0.15
CA GLN A 50 15.95 0.65 -0.72
C GLN A 50 15.89 -0.02 -2.10
N GLN A 51 15.60 -1.32 -2.14
CA GLN A 51 15.49 -2.07 -3.40
C GLN A 51 14.37 -1.52 -4.28
N ILE A 52 13.23 -1.16 -3.67
CA ILE A 52 12.09 -0.56 -4.36
C ILE A 52 12.45 0.82 -4.91
N LYS A 53 13.13 1.67 -4.13
CA LYS A 53 13.59 3.01 -4.60
C LYS A 53 14.53 2.88 -5.79
N CYS A 54 15.51 1.98 -5.72
CA CYS A 54 16.44 1.74 -6.83
C CYS A 54 15.68 1.30 -8.10
N LYS A 55 14.72 0.37 -7.97
CA LYS A 55 13.90 -0.07 -9.11
C LYS A 55 13.09 1.07 -9.71
N LYS A 56 12.43 1.89 -8.89
CA LYS A 56 11.67 3.08 -9.34
C LYS A 56 12.57 4.06 -10.10
N TYR A 57 13.76 4.33 -9.59
CA TYR A 57 14.74 5.21 -10.25
C TYR A 57 15.17 4.69 -11.63
N LEU A 58 15.50 3.39 -11.73
CA LEU A 58 15.89 2.79 -13.01
C LEU A 58 14.78 2.84 -14.06
N VAL A 59 13.52 2.62 -13.65
CA VAL A 59 12.37 2.76 -14.55
C VAL A 59 12.23 4.22 -15.02
N SER A 60 12.34 5.18 -14.11
CA SER A 60 12.28 6.60 -14.45
C SER A 60 13.37 6.99 -15.46
N LEU A 61 14.61 6.55 -15.26
CA LEU A 61 15.70 6.80 -16.21
C LEU A 61 15.40 6.22 -17.59
N LYS A 62 14.93 4.98 -17.68
CA LYS A 62 14.57 4.35 -18.96
C LYS A 62 13.47 5.12 -19.70
N VAL A 63 12.44 5.54 -18.96
CA VAL A 63 11.33 6.33 -19.53
C VAL A 63 11.84 7.67 -20.04
N ASN A 64 12.65 8.39 -19.24
CA ASN A 64 13.19 9.68 -19.64
C ASN A 64 14.08 9.56 -20.89
N LEU A 65 14.95 8.55 -20.94
CA LEU A 65 15.80 8.30 -22.10
C LEU A 65 14.97 8.03 -23.37
N SER A 66 13.91 7.21 -23.27
CA SER A 66 13.02 6.93 -24.40
C SER A 66 12.24 8.13 -24.91
N ARG A 67 12.04 9.16 -24.08
CA ARG A 67 11.35 10.41 -24.46
C ARG A 67 12.29 11.44 -25.09
N SER A 68 13.60 11.23 -24.98
CA SER A 68 14.63 12.12 -25.51
C SER A 68 15.19 11.67 -26.88
N ILE A 69 14.63 10.61 -27.46
CA ILE A 69 14.93 10.06 -28.79
C ILE A 69 13.69 10.27 -29.66
#